data_AF-A0A947ED67-F1
#
_entry.id   AF-A0A947ED67-F1
#
_cell.length_a   1.000
_cell.length_b   1.000
_cell.length_c   1.000
_cell.angle_alpha   90.00
_cell.angle_beta   90.00
_cell.angle_gamma   90.00
#
_symmetry.space_group_name_H-M   'P 1'
#
loop_
_entity.id
_entity.type
_entity.pdbx_description
1 polymer ?
#
loop_
_entity_poly.entity_id
_entity_poly.type
_entity_poly.pdbx_seq_one_letter_code
_entity_poly.pdbx_strand_id
1 'polypeptide(L)'
;PWGSAFGAVAERWPEVVVAAAIDRSALAAIVFQDAEALRELEAISHPAIAREIARRSEDAGDRPVAVELPVEADLVGPGWTRVAVIAPVAMRLDRAEARGMDRADAANRAGQQLADEAWVASADEVIVNDGSIEQLIAEVDALWERLVSGVPGTDDD
;
A
#
# COMPACT_ATOMS: atom_id res chain seq x y z
N PRO A 1 12.29 9.98 -4.70
CA PRO A 1 12.20 11.43 -4.38
C PRO A 1 10.88 11.73 -3.66
N TRP A 2 10.87 12.63 -2.67
CA TRP A 2 9.66 13.04 -1.95
C TRP A 2 8.67 13.86 -2.80
N GLY A 3 8.99 14.09 -4.08
CA GLY A 3 8.12 14.69 -5.07
C GLY A 3 7.56 16.03 -4.59
N SER A 4 6.26 16.22 -4.80
CA SER A 4 5.54 17.42 -4.39
C SER A 4 5.39 17.58 -2.87
N ALA A 5 5.65 16.54 -2.06
CA ALA A 5 5.61 16.63 -0.60
C ALA A 5 6.90 17.21 0.00
N PHE A 6 8.01 17.24 -0.75
CA PHE A 6 9.32 17.65 -0.22
C PHE A 6 9.28 19.00 0.50
N GLY A 7 8.70 20.02 -0.12
CA GLY A 7 8.68 21.38 0.44
C GLY A 7 7.96 21.46 1.79
N ALA A 8 6.77 20.86 1.88
CA ALA A 8 5.99 20.85 3.11
C ALA A 8 6.64 20.03 4.23
N VAL A 9 7.26 18.88 3.90
CA VAL A 9 8.04 18.10 4.87
C VAL A 9 9.27 18.88 5.35
N ALA A 10 10.00 19.52 4.44
CA ALA A 10 11.18 20.32 4.76
C ALA A 10 10.87 21.58 5.57
N GLU A 11 9.68 22.18 5.38
CA GLU A 11 9.20 23.28 6.21
C GLU A 11 8.83 22.82 7.62
N ARG A 12 8.17 21.66 7.73
CA ARG A 12 7.69 21.15 9.01
C ARG A 12 8.80 20.52 9.88
N TRP A 13 9.74 19.82 9.25
CA TRP A 13 10.88 19.17 9.89
C TRP A 13 12.18 19.55 9.17
N PRO A 14 12.64 20.81 9.28
CA PRO A 14 13.87 21.24 8.62
C PRO A 14 15.10 20.45 9.08
N GLU A 15 15.09 19.91 10.31
CA GLU A 15 16.16 19.11 10.90
C GLU A 15 16.42 17.78 10.18
N VAL A 16 15.44 17.27 9.42
CA VAL A 16 15.60 16.02 8.66
C VAL A 16 16.10 16.25 7.23
N VAL A 17 16.36 17.50 6.83
CA VAL A 17 16.84 17.82 5.48
C VAL A 17 18.37 17.70 5.42
N VAL A 18 18.86 16.70 4.68
CA VAL A 18 20.29 16.44 4.46
C VAL A 18 20.58 16.48 2.96
N ALA A 19 21.50 17.36 2.55
CA ALA A 19 21.91 17.51 1.14
C ALA A 19 20.73 17.65 0.16
N ALA A 20 19.74 18.48 0.51
CA ALA A 20 18.51 18.70 -0.26
C ALA A 20 17.60 17.45 -0.45
N ALA A 21 17.75 16.46 0.41
CA ALA A 21 16.85 15.31 0.52
C ALA A 21 16.36 15.16 1.96
N ILE A 22 15.22 14.49 2.15
CA ILE A 22 14.73 14.11 3.48
C ILE A 22 15.43 12.83 3.91
N ASP A 23 16.11 12.88 5.05
CA ASP A 23 16.55 11.70 5.78
C ASP A 23 15.32 10.97 6.33
N ARG A 24 14.96 9.87 5.67
CA ARG A 24 13.77 9.07 6.01
C ARG A 24 13.91 8.40 7.36
N SER A 25 15.12 8.03 7.76
CA SER A 25 15.36 7.37 9.04
C SER A 25 15.22 8.37 10.19
N ALA A 26 15.73 9.58 10.02
CA ALA A 26 15.54 10.67 10.99
C ALA A 26 14.06 11.06 11.11
N LEU A 27 13.36 11.22 9.99
CA LEU A 27 11.93 11.52 10.00
C LEU A 27 11.11 10.41 10.66
N ALA A 28 11.37 9.14 10.33
CA ALA A 28 10.71 7.99 10.94
C ALA A 28 10.90 7.96 12.46
N ALA A 29 12.10 8.27 12.96
CA ALA A 29 12.38 8.32 14.39
C ALA A 29 11.57 9.40 15.13
N ILE A 30 11.19 10.48 14.44
CA ILE A 30 10.32 11.53 14.99
C ILE A 30 8.85 11.06 14.94
N VAL A 31 8.34 10.75 13.75
CA VAL A 31 6.89 10.58 13.54
C VAL A 31 6.35 9.30 14.18
N PHE A 32 7.15 8.22 14.28
CA PHE A 32 6.66 6.99 14.91
C PHE A 32 6.73 7.01 16.44
N GLN A 33 7.22 8.09 17.05
CA GLN A 33 7.17 8.31 18.51
C GLN A 33 6.08 9.32 18.91
N ASP A 34 5.45 9.99 17.94
CA ASP A 34 4.47 11.04 18.17
C ASP A 34 3.29 10.91 17.18
N ALA A 35 2.13 10.51 17.71
CA ALA A 35 0.93 10.33 16.92
C ALA A 35 0.44 11.63 16.26
N GLU A 36 0.72 12.80 16.82
CA GLU A 36 0.39 14.08 16.18
C GLU A 36 1.32 14.35 15.00
N ALA A 37 2.63 14.15 15.18
CA ALA A 37 3.59 14.27 14.09
C ALA A 37 3.32 13.28 12.95
N LEU A 38 2.90 12.05 13.26
CA LEU A 38 2.48 11.08 12.25
C LEU A 38 1.28 11.58 11.44
N ARG A 39 0.23 12.07 12.11
CA ARG A 39 -0.95 12.64 11.44
C ARG A 39 -0.59 13.82 10.53
N GLU A 40 0.34 14.68 10.97
CA GLU A 40 0.82 15.79 10.14
C GLU A 40 1.58 15.29 8.90
N LEU A 41 2.40 14.25 9.05
CA LEU A 41 3.12 13.65 7.92
C LEU A 41 2.13 13.02 6.93
N GLU A 42 1.14 12.30 7.43
CA GLU A 42 0.05 11.71 6.64
C GLU A 42 -0.73 12.79 5.89
N ALA A 43 -1.09 13.89 6.54
CA ALA A 43 -1.77 15.02 5.92
C ALA A 43 -0.96 15.67 4.77
N ILE A 44 0.37 15.66 4.86
CA ILE A 44 1.27 16.14 3.81
C ILE A 44 1.44 15.10 2.69
N SER A 45 1.67 13.84 3.07
CA SER A 45 2.08 12.77 2.16
C SER A 45 0.91 12.15 1.39
N HIS A 46 -0.25 11.96 2.01
CA HIS A 46 -1.40 11.34 1.35
C HIS A 46 -1.85 12.09 0.10
N PRO A 47 -2.05 13.44 0.11
CA PRO A 47 -2.40 14.17 -1.11
C PRO A 47 -1.31 14.17 -2.18
N ALA A 48 -0.03 14.03 -1.79
CA ALA A 48 1.06 13.91 -2.74
C ALA A 48 1.11 12.53 -3.40
N ILE A 49 0.89 11.47 -2.62
CA ILE A 49 0.80 10.08 -3.11
C ILE A 49 -0.40 9.91 -4.03
N ALA A 50 -1.58 10.40 -3.63
CA ALA A 50 -2.80 10.33 -4.45
C ALA A 50 -2.62 11.00 -5.82
N ARG A 51 -1.98 12.17 -5.87
CA ARG A 51 -1.65 12.85 -7.13
C ARG A 51 -0.69 12.06 -8.01
N GLU A 52 0.32 11.42 -7.41
CA GLU A 52 1.28 10.61 -8.18
C GLU A 52 0.65 9.31 -8.68
N ILE A 53 -0.24 8.70 -7.91
CA ILE A 53 -1.07 7.57 -8.36
C ILE A 53 -1.90 8.02 -9.57
N ALA A 54 -2.69 9.10 -9.45
CA ALA A 54 -3.53 9.60 -10.54
C ALA A 54 -2.71 9.88 -11.81
N ARG A 55 -1.58 10.59 -11.68
CA ARG A 55 -0.69 10.88 -12.80
C ARG A 55 -0.17 9.61 -13.49
N ARG A 56 0.24 8.59 -12.72
CA ARG A 56 0.71 7.31 -13.28
C ARG A 56 -0.41 6.51 -13.92
N SER A 57 -1.62 6.59 -13.38
CA SER A 57 -2.80 5.95 -13.95
C SER A 57 -3.20 6.61 -15.27
N GLU A 58 -3.14 7.93 -15.37
CA GLU A 58 -3.35 8.67 -16.62
C GLU A 58 -2.30 8.30 -17.67
N ASP A 59 -1.01 8.26 -17.29
CA ASP A 59 0.08 7.80 -18.16
C ASP A 59 -0.06 6.34 -18.60
N ALA A 60 -0.82 5.53 -17.86
CA ALA A 60 -1.08 4.14 -18.21
C ALA A 60 -1.98 4.00 -19.45
N GLY A 61 -2.86 4.99 -19.68
CA GLY A 61 -3.90 4.91 -20.71
C GLY A 61 -4.84 3.74 -20.43
N ASP A 62 -5.11 2.94 -21.46
CA ASP A 62 -6.01 1.77 -21.37
C ASP A 62 -5.37 0.54 -20.70
N ARG A 63 -4.09 0.64 -20.30
CA ARG A 63 -3.41 -0.47 -19.62
C ARG A 63 -3.95 -0.60 -18.19
N PRO A 64 -4.26 -1.83 -17.74
CA PRO A 64 -4.60 -2.07 -16.34
C PRO A 64 -3.53 -1.56 -15.36
N VAL A 65 -3.98 -1.00 -14.24
CA VAL A 65 -3.11 -0.49 -13.17
C VAL A 65 -3.45 -1.18 -11.86
N ALA A 66 -2.43 -1.67 -11.16
CA ALA A 66 -2.55 -2.17 -9.80
C ALA A 66 -1.75 -1.27 -8.86
N VAL A 67 -2.36 -0.88 -7.73
CA VAL A 67 -1.73 -0.05 -6.70
C VAL A 67 -1.68 -0.85 -5.40
N GLU A 68 -0.48 -1.13 -4.91
CA GLU A 68 -0.28 -1.76 -3.60
C GLU A 68 -0.31 -0.68 -2.52
N LEU A 69 -1.27 -0.77 -1.59
CA LEU A 69 -1.43 0.16 -0.47
C LEU A 69 -1.28 -0.60 0.86
N PRO A 70 -0.20 -0.39 1.63
CA PRO A 70 -0.01 -1.02 2.93
C PRO A 70 -0.68 -0.25 4.09
N VAL A 71 -1.54 0.74 3.77
CA VAL A 71 -2.15 1.67 4.72
C VAL A 71 -3.66 1.70 4.56
N GLU A 72 -4.38 2.06 5.63
CA GLU A 72 -5.85 2.17 5.66
C GLU A 72 -6.39 3.42 4.94
N ALA A 73 -5.52 4.27 4.39
CA ALA A 73 -5.95 5.46 3.68
C ALA A 73 -6.45 5.13 2.27
N ASP A 74 -7.63 5.63 1.90
CA ASP A 74 -8.06 5.68 0.51
C ASP A 74 -7.26 6.77 -0.23
N LEU A 75 -6.25 6.33 -0.99
CA LEU A 75 -5.38 7.19 -1.79
C LEU A 75 -5.73 7.17 -3.29
N VAL A 76 -6.71 6.37 -3.69
CA VAL A 76 -7.04 6.10 -5.09
C VAL A 76 -8.41 6.66 -5.48
N GLY A 77 -9.32 6.82 -4.51
CA GLY A 77 -10.67 7.32 -4.73
C GLY A 77 -11.59 6.30 -5.41
N PRO A 78 -12.74 6.74 -5.94
CA PRO A 78 -13.70 5.86 -6.58
C PRO A 78 -13.20 5.32 -7.92
N GLY A 79 -13.79 4.22 -8.40
CA GLY A 79 -13.49 3.62 -9.71
C GLY A 79 -12.42 2.54 -9.70
N TRP A 80 -11.86 2.22 -8.53
CA TRP A 80 -10.92 1.12 -8.33
C TRP A 80 -11.62 -0.09 -7.74
N THR A 81 -11.21 -1.29 -8.16
CA THR A 81 -11.59 -2.54 -7.48
C THR A 81 -10.59 -2.80 -6.34
N ARG A 82 -11.08 -2.84 -5.10
CA ARG A 82 -10.28 -3.10 -3.90
C ARG A 82 -10.18 -4.61 -3.68
N VAL A 83 -8.95 -5.13 -3.69
CA VAL A 83 -8.67 -6.55 -3.46
C VAL A 83 -7.99 -6.70 -2.10
N ALA A 84 -8.63 -7.40 -1.16
CA ALA A 84 -8.00 -7.77 0.10
C ALA A 84 -7.28 -9.11 -0.04
N VAL A 85 -5.98 -9.15 0.23
CA VAL A 85 -5.20 -10.40 0.30
C VAL A 85 -4.96 -10.73 1.76
N ILE A 86 -5.69 -11.72 2.28
CA ILE A 86 -5.63 -12.13 3.68
C ILE A 86 -4.94 -13.48 3.83
N ALA A 87 -4.42 -13.76 5.03
CA ALA A 87 -3.90 -15.07 5.41
C ALA A 87 -3.93 -15.20 6.94
N PRO A 88 -4.07 -16.41 7.49
CA PRO A 88 -4.01 -16.63 8.93
C PRO A 88 -2.78 -15.95 9.55
N VAL A 89 -2.98 -15.23 10.67
CA VAL A 89 -1.92 -14.46 11.34
C VAL A 89 -0.67 -15.33 11.58
N ALA A 90 -0.84 -16.57 12.05
CA ALA A 90 0.26 -17.49 12.28
C ALA A 90 1.14 -17.69 11.02
N MET A 91 0.51 -17.89 9.86
CA MET A 91 1.24 -18.05 8.59
C MET A 91 1.96 -16.76 8.17
N ARG A 92 1.35 -15.60 8.40
CA ARG A 92 1.99 -14.31 8.12
C ARG A 92 3.24 -14.12 8.98
N LEU A 93 3.17 -14.48 10.26
CA LEU A 93 4.32 -14.43 11.18
C LEU A 93 5.43 -15.39 10.73
N ASP A 94 5.09 -16.63 10.40
CA ASP A 94 6.08 -17.62 9.94
C ASP A 94 6.76 -17.17 8.62
N ARG A 95 6.00 -16.57 7.70
CA ARG A 95 6.53 -16.00 6.45
C ARG A 95 7.41 -14.76 6.69
N ALA A 96 7.10 -13.93 7.69
CA ALA A 96 7.91 -12.79 8.06
C ALA A 96 9.24 -13.23 8.70
N GLU A 97 9.19 -14.22 9.57
CA GLU A 97 10.35 -14.83 10.22
C GLU A 97 11.28 -15.49 9.20
N ALA A 98 10.73 -16.24 8.24
CA ALA A 98 11.50 -16.81 7.14
C ALA A 98 12.20 -15.76 6.25
N ARG A 99 11.73 -14.51 6.27
CA ARG A 99 12.36 -13.36 5.57
C ARG A 99 13.34 -12.57 6.45
N GLY A 100 13.62 -13.05 7.67
CA GLY A 100 14.59 -12.46 8.58
C GLY A 100 14.03 -11.40 9.53
N MET A 101 12.71 -11.28 9.67
CA MET A 101 12.09 -10.41 10.68
C MET A 101 12.02 -11.14 12.03
N ASP A 102 12.30 -10.43 13.13
CA ASP A 102 12.06 -10.97 14.46
C ASP A 102 10.56 -11.22 14.68
N ARG A 103 10.20 -12.36 15.29
CA ARG A 103 8.80 -12.76 15.46
C ARG A 103 8.01 -11.79 16.34
N ALA A 104 8.63 -11.21 17.36
CA ALA A 104 7.97 -10.24 18.23
C ALA A 104 7.73 -8.91 17.49
N ASP A 105 8.69 -8.46 16.68
CA ASP A 105 8.50 -7.30 15.78
C ASP A 105 7.37 -7.56 14.76
N ALA A 106 7.36 -8.73 14.13
CA ALA A 106 6.31 -9.12 13.18
C ALA A 106 4.91 -9.12 13.84
N ALA A 107 4.80 -9.65 15.06
CA ALA A 107 3.56 -9.65 15.83
C ALA A 107 3.12 -8.25 16.23
N ASN A 108 4.07 -7.39 16.66
CA ASN A 108 3.79 -6.00 17.00
C ASN A 108 3.26 -5.22 15.80
N ARG A 109 3.86 -5.40 14.61
CA ARG A 109 3.40 -4.77 13.37
C ARG A 109 2.03 -5.28 12.95
N ALA A 110 1.81 -6.59 13.01
CA ALA A 110 0.50 -7.18 12.70
C ALA A 110 -0.60 -6.64 13.61
N GLY A 111 -0.31 -6.42 14.89
CA GLY A 111 -1.27 -5.85 15.86
C GLY A 111 -1.59 -4.37 15.66
N GLN A 112 -0.81 -3.64 14.85
CA GLN A 112 -1.09 -2.24 14.49
C GLN A 112 -1.91 -2.11 13.21
N GLN A 113 -2.11 -3.20 12.47
CA GLN A 113 -2.94 -3.22 11.27
C GLN A 113 -4.40 -3.49 11.62
N LEU A 114 -5.31 -3.13 10.70
CA LEU A 114 -6.69 -3.57 10.75
C LEU A 114 -6.80 -5.09 10.81
N ALA A 115 -7.82 -5.57 11.52
CA ALA A 115 -8.19 -6.98 11.52
C ALA A 115 -8.62 -7.44 10.13
N ASP A 116 -8.45 -8.73 9.83
CA ASP A 116 -8.77 -9.30 8.52
C ASP A 116 -10.26 -9.08 8.17
N GLU A 117 -11.16 -9.10 9.16
CA GLU A 117 -12.59 -8.83 8.96
C GLU A 117 -12.86 -7.40 8.47
N ALA A 118 -12.09 -6.41 8.95
CA ALA A 118 -12.23 -5.03 8.51
C ALA A 118 -11.73 -4.85 7.08
N TRP A 119 -10.61 -5.49 6.72
CA TRP A 119 -10.11 -5.52 5.34
C TRP A 119 -11.13 -6.17 4.40
N VAL A 120 -11.63 -7.35 4.75
CA VAL A 120 -12.66 -8.06 3.98
C VAL A 120 -13.93 -7.24 3.81
N ALA A 121 -14.41 -6.57 4.86
CA ALA A 121 -15.60 -5.73 4.80
C ALA A 121 -15.42 -4.50 3.89
N SER A 122 -14.19 -4.02 3.73
CA SER A 122 -13.87 -2.89 2.86
C SER A 122 -13.58 -3.29 1.41
N ALA A 123 -13.33 -4.58 1.12
CA ALA A 123 -12.88 -5.04 -0.20
C ALA A 123 -14.05 -5.39 -1.13
N ASP A 124 -13.81 -5.23 -2.43
CA ASP A 124 -14.72 -5.68 -3.49
C ASP A 124 -14.44 -7.16 -3.83
N GLU A 125 -13.18 -7.60 -3.73
CA GLU A 125 -12.71 -8.97 -3.95
C GLU A 125 -11.76 -9.41 -2.83
N VAL A 126 -11.75 -10.70 -2.50
CA VAL A 126 -10.89 -11.27 -1.44
C VAL A 126 -10.11 -12.46 -1.97
N ILE A 127 -8.80 -12.47 -1.72
CA ILE A 127 -7.90 -13.60 -1.96
C ILE A 127 -7.41 -14.12 -0.62
N VAL A 128 -7.53 -15.44 -0.40
CA VAL A 128 -7.05 -16.09 0.83
C VAL A 128 -5.73 -16.79 0.53
N ASN A 129 -4.62 -16.17 0.92
CA ASN A 129 -3.26 -16.66 0.70
C ASN A 129 -2.84 -17.64 1.80
N ASP A 130 -3.57 -18.74 1.97
CA ASP A 130 -3.28 -19.83 2.91
C ASP A 130 -2.77 -21.11 2.24
N GLY A 131 -2.70 -21.12 0.91
CA GLY A 131 -2.18 -22.22 0.09
C GLY A 131 -0.71 -22.08 -0.33
N SER A 132 -0.34 -22.86 -1.35
CA SER A 132 0.94 -22.77 -2.04
C SER A 132 1.00 -21.54 -2.96
N ILE A 133 2.21 -21.20 -3.42
CA ILE A 133 2.39 -20.10 -4.37
C ILE A 133 1.66 -20.36 -5.70
N GLU A 134 1.59 -21.63 -6.13
CA GLU A 134 0.87 -22.04 -7.34
C GLU A 134 -0.64 -21.84 -7.20
N GLN A 135 -1.20 -22.13 -6.03
CA GLN A 135 -2.62 -21.88 -5.74
C GLN A 135 -2.90 -20.38 -5.75
N LEU A 136 -2.04 -19.57 -5.12
CA LEU A 136 -2.16 -18.11 -5.13
C LEU A 136 -2.09 -17.54 -6.56
N ILE A 137 -1.16 -18.01 -7.38
CA ILE A 137 -1.05 -17.60 -8.78
C ILE A 137 -2.34 -17.91 -9.53
N ALA A 138 -2.88 -19.12 -9.39
CA ALA A 138 -4.13 -19.51 -10.06
C ALA A 138 -5.33 -18.65 -9.60
N GLU A 139 -5.42 -18.30 -8.32
CA GLU A 139 -6.48 -17.41 -7.80
C GLU A 139 -6.35 -15.99 -8.36
N VAL A 140 -5.12 -15.45 -8.41
CA VAL A 140 -4.83 -14.14 -8.98
C VAL A 140 -5.13 -14.10 -10.47
N ASP A 141 -4.74 -15.13 -11.23
CA ASP A 141 -5.01 -15.23 -12.67
C ASP A 141 -6.52 -15.28 -12.93
N ALA A 142 -7.27 -16.09 -12.18
CA ALA A 142 -8.72 -16.17 -12.30
C ALA A 142 -9.41 -14.85 -11.93
N LEU A 143 -8.90 -14.12 -10.93
CA LEU A 143 -9.40 -12.78 -10.62
C LEU A 143 -9.08 -11.80 -11.74
N TRP A 144 -7.84 -11.81 -12.23
CA TRP A 144 -7.37 -10.95 -13.30
C TRP A 144 -8.24 -11.09 -14.55
N GLU A 145 -8.49 -12.33 -14.99
CA GLU A 145 -9.35 -12.62 -16.13
C GLU A 145 -10.75 -11.99 -15.97
N ARG A 146 -11.36 -12.05 -14.78
CA ARG A 146 -12.67 -11.41 -14.53
C ARG A 146 -12.59 -9.89 -14.60
N LEU A 147 -11.54 -9.29 -14.07
CA LEU A 147 -11.39 -7.83 -14.02
C LEU A 147 -11.11 -7.24 -15.41
N VAL A 148 -10.31 -7.93 -16.22
CA VAL A 148 -9.92 -7.44 -17.55
C VAL A 148 -10.84 -7.89 -18.68
N SER A 149 -11.60 -8.99 -18.53
CA SER A 149 -12.60 -9.41 -19.53
C SER A 149 -13.85 -8.52 -19.56
N GLY A 150 -14.04 -7.67 -18.55
CA GLY A 150 -15.04 -6.59 -18.53
C GLY A 150 -14.60 -5.30 -19.23
N VAL A 151 -13.34 -5.20 -19.66
CA VAL A 151 -12.82 -4.07 -20.44
C VAL A 151 -12.95 -4.44 -21.92
N PRO A 152 -13.74 -3.71 -22.75
CA PRO A 152 -13.77 -3.96 -24.18
C PRO A 152 -12.35 -3.83 -24.71
N GLY A 153 -11.79 -4.95 -25.19
CA GLY A 153 -10.52 -4.91 -25.90
C GLY A 153 -10.67 -3.99 -27.10
N THR A 154 -9.76 -3.02 -27.22
CA THR A 154 -9.47 -2.42 -28.52
C THR A 154 -8.87 -3.54 -29.37
N ASP A 155 -9.71 -4.19 -30.15
CA ASP A 155 -9.28 -4.96 -31.31
C ASP A 155 -8.59 -3.96 -32.26
N ASP A 156 -7.26 -3.91 -32.21
CA ASP A 156 -6.43 -3.27 -33.22
C ASP A 156 -6.20 -4.32 -34.33
N ASP A 157 -6.98 -4.21 -35.41
CA ASP A 157 -6.77 -4.84 -36.72
C ASP A 157 -5.72 -4.06 -37.54
#